data_AF-A0A1V0UGC1-F1
#
_entry.id   AF-A0A1V0UGC1-F1
#
_cell.length_a   1.000
_cell.length_b   1.000
_cell.length_c   1.000
_cell.angle_alpha   90.00
_cell.angle_beta   90.00
_cell.angle_gamma   90.00
#
_symmetry.space_group_name_H-M   'P 1'
#
loop_
_entity.id
_entity.type
_entity.pdbx_description
1 polymer ?
#
loop_
_entity_poly.entity_id
_entity_poly.type
_entity_poly.pdbx_seq_one_letter_code
_entity_poly.pdbx_strand_id
1 'polypeptide(L)'
;MSECAHVADLPRPEPVPLGDTCPECLAAGTHPVQLRLCLTCGHVGCCDSSPLRHATGHFRATGHPVMRSFEPGESWRWCFEDGSIV
;
A
#
# COMPACT_ATOMS: atom_id res chain seq x y z
N MET A 1 6.08 10.48 15.16
CA MET A 1 6.33 9.83 13.86
C MET A 1 7.47 8.87 14.12
N SER A 2 7.15 7.58 14.27
CA SER A 2 8.16 6.57 14.57
C SER A 2 8.90 6.26 13.28
N GLU A 3 10.21 6.55 13.24
CA GLU A 3 11.07 6.13 12.14
C GLU A 3 11.19 4.61 12.16
N CYS A 4 10.35 3.95 11.37
CA CYS A 4 10.37 2.52 11.22
C CYS A 4 11.54 2.11 10.30
N ALA A 5 12.34 1.13 10.73
CA ALA A 5 13.49 0.64 9.95
C ALA A 5 13.09 0.18 8.54
N HIS A 6 11.85 -0.30 8.37
CA HIS A 6 11.29 -0.70 7.08
C HIS A 6 11.15 0.45 6.08
N VAL A 7 11.01 1.69 6.55
CA VAL A 7 10.98 2.88 5.68
C VAL A 7 12.39 3.22 5.19
N ALA A 8 13.40 2.99 6.04
CA ALA A 8 14.79 3.23 5.70
C ALA A 8 15.29 2.27 4.60
N ASP A 9 14.78 1.04 4.58
CA ASP A 9 15.12 -0.01 3.61
C ASP A 9 14.41 0.15 2.24
N LEU A 10 13.52 1.13 2.10
CA LEU A 10 12.77 1.31 0.86
C LEU A 10 13.65 1.75 -0.32
N PRO A 11 13.33 1.27 -1.54
CA PRO A 11 14.03 1.69 -2.74
C PRO A 11 13.90 3.21 -2.96
N ARG A 12 15.01 3.81 -3.42
CA ARG A 12 15.10 5.23 -3.80
C ARG A 12 15.62 5.33 -5.23
N PRO A 13 14.87 5.92 -6.18
CA PRO A 13 13.58 6.60 -5.99
C PRO A 13 12.42 5.64 -5.65
N GLU A 14 11.34 6.20 -5.09
CA GLU A 14 10.11 5.43 -4.84
C GLU A 14 9.57 4.80 -6.14
N PRO A 15 9.01 3.59 -6.09
CA PRO A 15 8.53 2.90 -7.27
C PRO A 15 7.32 3.61 -7.87
N VAL A 16 7.22 3.55 -9.20
CA VAL A 16 6.06 4.03 -9.94
C VAL A 16 4.88 3.10 -9.68
N PRO A 17 3.66 3.62 -9.45
CA PRO A 17 2.47 2.79 -9.36
C PRO A 17 2.29 1.93 -10.61
N LEU A 18 2.07 0.63 -10.43
CA LEU A 18 1.85 -0.32 -11.53
C LEU A 18 0.46 -0.19 -12.17
N GLY A 19 -0.42 0.61 -11.56
CA GLY A 19 -1.72 0.95 -12.12
C GLY A 19 -2.36 2.11 -11.36
N ASP A 20 -3.38 2.71 -11.95
CA ASP A 20 -4.12 3.84 -11.35
C ASP A 20 -5.10 3.40 -10.24
N THR A 21 -5.39 2.10 -10.14
CA THR A 21 -6.31 1.53 -9.16
C THR A 21 -5.90 0.12 -8.77
N CYS A 22 -6.59 -0.45 -7.77
CA CYS A 22 -6.38 -1.84 -7.35
C CYS A 22 -6.89 -2.80 -8.44
N PRO A 23 -6.00 -3.53 -9.13
CA PRO A 23 -6.38 -4.39 -10.24
C PRO A 23 -7.28 -5.55 -9.79
N GLU A 24 -7.11 -6.04 -8.57
CA GLU A 24 -7.93 -7.10 -8.00
C GLU A 24 -9.36 -6.62 -7.68
N CYS A 25 -9.51 -5.38 -7.19
CA CYS A 25 -10.85 -4.78 -7.02
C CYS A 25 -11.54 -4.56 -8.36
N LEU A 26 -10.81 -4.09 -9.37
CA LEU A 26 -11.32 -3.91 -10.72
C LEU A 26 -11.78 -5.24 -11.32
N ALA A 27 -10.97 -6.30 -11.18
CA ALA A 27 -11.32 -7.65 -11.63
C ALA A 27 -12.53 -8.24 -10.89
N ALA A 28 -12.69 -7.92 -9.59
CA ALA A 28 -13.85 -8.33 -8.80
C ALA A 28 -15.11 -7.49 -9.06
N GLY A 29 -15.03 -6.43 -9.88
CA GLY A 29 -16.15 -5.51 -10.09
C GLY A 29 -16.53 -4.71 -8.84
N THR A 30 -15.57 -4.47 -7.96
CA THR A 30 -15.76 -3.73 -6.69
C THR A 30 -15.03 -2.40 -6.72
N HIS A 31 -15.54 -1.44 -5.95
CA HIS A 31 -14.90 -0.13 -5.81
C HIS A 31 -14.07 -0.08 -4.52
N PRO A 32 -12.76 0.17 -4.61
CA PRO A 32 -11.94 0.38 -3.42
C PRO A 32 -12.35 1.68 -2.74
N VAL A 33 -12.37 1.69 -1.40
CA VAL A 33 -12.68 2.89 -0.62
C VAL A 33 -11.51 3.88 -0.67
N GLN A 34 -10.30 3.35 -0.50
CA GLN A 34 -9.03 4.08 -0.60
C GLN A 34 -7.95 3.15 -1.15
N LEU A 35 -7.00 3.74 -1.85
CA LEU A 35 -5.88 3.04 -2.47
C LEU A 35 -4.59 3.20 -1.66
N ARG A 36 -3.76 2.15 -1.68
CA ARG A 36 -2.44 2.11 -1.06
C ARG A 36 -1.42 1.65 -2.09
N LEU A 37 -0.32 2.40 -2.21
CA LEU A 37 0.81 2.08 -3.07
C LEU A 37 1.92 1.41 -2.26
N CYS A 38 2.31 0.20 -2.65
CA CYS A 38 3.47 -0.47 -2.09
C CYS A 38 4.76 0.24 -2.50
N LEU A 39 5.51 0.72 -1.51
CA LEU A 39 6.76 1.45 -1.76
C LEU A 39 7.95 0.53 -2.05
N THR A 40 7.78 -0.79 -2.00
CA THR A 40 8.83 -1.75 -2.37
C THR A 40 8.73 -2.16 -3.84
N CYS A 41 7.53 -2.41 -4.36
CA CYS A 41 7.34 -2.95 -5.71
C CYS A 41 6.39 -2.14 -6.61
N GLY A 42 5.74 -1.10 -6.10
CA GLY A 42 4.81 -0.27 -6.88
C GLY A 42 3.39 -0.83 -7.02
N HIS A 43 3.05 -1.93 -6.34
CA HIS A 43 1.68 -2.50 -6.40
C HIS A 43 0.66 -1.57 -5.76
N VAL A 44 -0.51 -1.41 -6.39
CA VAL A 44 -1.62 -0.62 -5.83
C VAL A 44 -2.69 -1.57 -5.31
N GLY A 45 -2.97 -1.50 -4.00
CA GLY A 45 -3.95 -2.34 -3.32
C GLY A 45 -5.02 -1.52 -2.60
N CYS A 46 -6.20 -2.11 -2.38
CA CYS A 46 -7.25 -1.46 -1.61
C CYS A 46 -6.98 -1.55 -0.09
N CYS A 47 -7.35 -0.50 0.64
CA CYS A 47 -7.20 -0.39 2.10
C CYS A 47 -7.99 -1.48 2.86
N ASP A 48 -7.65 -1.70 4.14
CA ASP A 48 -8.32 -2.65 5.05
C ASP A 48 -9.81 -2.36 5.29
N SER A 49 -10.23 -1.11 5.09
CA SER A 49 -11.65 -0.71 5.13
C SER A 49 -12.43 -1.16 3.88
N SER A 50 -11.75 -1.56 2.81
CA SER A 50 -12.38 -2.16 1.64
C SER A 50 -12.69 -3.63 1.90
N PRO A 51 -13.76 -4.19 1.32
CA PRO A 51 -14.22 -5.55 1.63
C PRO A 51 -13.18 -6.65 1.37
N LEU A 52 -12.26 -6.41 0.42
CA LEU A 52 -11.29 -7.41 -0.04
C LEU A 52 -9.90 -7.27 0.57
N ARG A 53 -9.58 -6.12 1.20
CA ARG A 53 -8.31 -5.86 1.92
C ARG A 53 -7.05 -6.27 1.14
N HIS A 54 -6.99 -5.94 -0.16
CA HIS A 54 -5.89 -6.36 -1.03
C HIS A 54 -4.53 -5.83 -0.61
N ALA A 55 -4.43 -4.68 0.05
CA ALA A 55 -3.17 -4.22 0.63
C ALA A 55 -2.62 -5.21 1.68
N THR A 56 -3.48 -5.71 2.58
CA THR A 56 -3.08 -6.74 3.56
C THR A 56 -2.81 -8.08 2.90
N GLY A 57 -3.59 -8.46 1.88
CA GLY A 57 -3.33 -9.65 1.07
C GLY A 57 -1.96 -9.60 0.40
N HIS A 58 -1.62 -8.46 -0.21
CA HIS A 58 -0.33 -8.20 -0.85
C HIS A 58 0.82 -8.30 0.16
N PHE A 59 0.71 -7.66 1.33
CA PHE A 59 1.70 -7.78 2.39
C PHE A 59 1.91 -9.24 2.79
N ARG A 60 0.84 -10.01 3.00
CA ARG A 60 0.95 -11.44 3.37
C ARG A 60 1.57 -12.31 2.28
N ALA A 61 1.35 -11.97 1.01
CA ALA A 61 1.87 -12.73 -0.12
C ALA A 61 3.33 -12.42 -0.46
N THR A 62 3.75 -11.15 -0.29
CA THR A 62 5.06 -10.65 -0.75
C THR A 62 6.01 -10.31 0.38
N GLY A 63 5.50 -10.07 1.59
CA GLY A 63 6.27 -9.57 2.72
C GLY A 63 6.59 -8.07 2.66
N HIS A 64 6.00 -7.30 1.73
CA HIS A 64 6.30 -5.87 1.62
C HIS A 64 5.69 -5.04 2.77
N PRO A 65 6.51 -4.52 3.70
CA PRO A 65 6.01 -4.02 4.97
C PRO A 65 5.43 -2.61 4.90
N VAL A 66 5.85 -1.78 3.93
CA VAL A 66 5.44 -0.36 3.86
C VAL A 66 4.62 -0.06 2.62
N MET A 67 3.49 0.60 2.83
CA MET A 67 2.66 1.16 1.76
C MET A 67 2.32 2.62 2.07
N ARG A 68 2.23 3.45 1.03
CA ARG A 68 1.79 4.84 1.12
C ARG A 68 0.33 4.96 0.75
N SER A 69 -0.37 5.96 1.29
CA SER A 69 -1.65 6.38 0.70
C SER A 69 -1.44 6.78 -0.77
N PHE A 70 -2.33 6.31 -1.64
CA PHE A 70 -2.37 6.70 -3.05
C PHE A 70 -3.51 7.69 -3.33
N GLU A 71 -4.08 8.28 -2.28
CA GLU A 71 -5.11 9.29 -2.38
C GLU A 71 -4.53 10.68 -2.71
N PRO A 72 -5.25 11.51 -3.48
CA PRO A 72 -4.79 12.84 -3.84
C PRO A 72 -4.63 13.73 -2.61
N GLY A 73 -3.41 14.22 -2.38
CA GLY A 73 -3.09 15.10 -1.25
C GLY A 73 -2.62 14.38 0.02
N GLU A 74 -2.60 13.05 0.03
CA GLU A 74 -2.07 12.26 1.12
C GLU A 74 -0.71 11.64 0.79
N SER A 75 0.23 11.71 1.72
CA SER A 75 1.57 11.15 1.56
C SER A 75 2.05 10.34 2.77
N TRP A 76 1.16 10.08 3.73
CA TRP A 76 1.46 9.27 4.90
C TRP A 76 1.70 7.82 4.50
N ARG A 77 2.56 7.15 5.28
CA ARG A 77 2.92 5.74 5.06
C ARG A 77 2.41 4.90 6.22
N TRP A 78 2.07 3.66 5.90
CA TRP A 78 1.64 2.64 6.84
C TRP A 78 2.66 1.51 6.82
N CYS A 79 3.14 1.12 8.00
CA CYS A 79 3.91 -0.11 8.14
C CYS A 79 2.98 -1.22 8.66
N PHE A 80 2.81 -2.28 7.88
CA PHE A 80 2.04 -3.46 8.27
C PHE A 80 2.72 -4.27 9.38
N GLU A 81 4.04 -4.21 9.47
CA GLU A 81 4.78 -4.90 10.53
C GLU A 81 4.65 -4.16 11.87
N ASP A 82 4.76 -2.82 11.84
CA ASP A 82 4.63 -1.97 13.04
C ASP A 82 3.15 -1.75 13.43
N GLY A 83 2.23 -1.87 12.47
CA GLY A 83 0.81 -1.59 12.68
C GLY A 83 0.51 -0.12 12.93
N SER A 84 1.36 0.79 12.42
CA SER A 84 1.27 2.23 12.68
C SER A 84 1.63 3.08 11.46
N ILE A 85 1.33 4.38 11.56
CA ILE A 85 1.73 5.39 10.57
C ILE A 85 3.19 5.78 10.80
N VAL A 86 3.98 5.75 9.72
CA VAL A 86 5.44 5.95 9.69
C VAL A 86 5.85 7.02 8.69
#